data_AF-A0A0B2JU85-F1
#
_entry.id   AF-A0A0B2JU85-F1
#
_cell.length_a   1.000
_cell.length_b   1.000
_cell.length_c   1.000
_cell.angle_alpha   90.00
_cell.angle_beta   90.00
_cell.angle_gamma   90.00
#
_symmetry.space_group_name_H-M   'P 1'
#
loop_
_entity.id
_entity.type
_entity.pdbx_description
1 polymer ?
#
loop_
_entity_poly.entity_id
_entity_poly.type
_entity_poly.pdbx_seq_one_letter_code
_entity_poly.pdbx_strand_id
1 'polypeptide(L)'
;MVDLQPDIHKKVCNFLKALDNLKTIEGKTPPYDAITEAGMVSLFEICFEQAWKAMKERLEFNGYGERKLGSPNAIIKLAFQAEMIDDEELWSAALRARNNVVHSYSDEIALSIIKDTQSKFIVMFEKLRQELIENWL
;
A
#
# COMPACT_ATOMS: atom_id res chain seq x y z
N MET A 1 6.71 -22.79 -11.11
CA MET A 1 5.66 -22.31 -10.19
C MET A 1 6.19 -22.63 -8.80
N VAL A 2 6.73 -21.64 -8.08
CA VAL A 2 7.33 -21.88 -6.76
C VAL A 2 6.18 -22.08 -5.79
N ASP A 3 6.10 -23.26 -5.18
CA ASP A 3 5.17 -23.53 -4.06
C ASP A 3 5.63 -22.69 -2.86
N LEU A 4 5.00 -21.53 -2.68
CA LEU A 4 5.23 -20.67 -1.52
C LEU A 4 4.50 -21.27 -0.32
N GLN A 5 5.24 -21.71 0.71
CA GLN A 5 4.62 -22.16 1.96
C GLN A 5 3.85 -20.99 2.62
N PRO A 6 2.57 -21.17 2.98
CA PRO A 6 1.68 -20.07 3.40
C PRO A 6 2.13 -19.27 4.63
N ASP A 7 2.99 -19.83 5.49
CA ASP A 7 3.39 -19.21 6.76
C ASP A 7 4.57 -18.24 6.63
N ILE A 8 5.39 -18.34 5.56
CA ILE A 8 6.62 -17.53 5.42
C ILE A 8 6.35 -16.16 4.77
N HIS A 9 5.23 -16.01 4.06
CA HIS A 9 4.91 -14.81 3.25
C HIS A 9 3.49 -14.28 3.47
N LYS A 10 2.95 -14.47 4.68
CA LYS A 10 1.55 -14.18 4.98
C LYS A 10 1.21 -12.71 4.74
N LYS A 11 2.09 -11.76 5.10
CA LYS A 11 1.82 -10.33 4.86
C LYS A 11 1.93 -9.96 3.39
N VAL A 12 2.88 -10.54 2.66
CA VAL A 12 2.96 -10.36 1.20
C VAL A 12 1.66 -10.84 0.54
N CYS A 13 1.19 -12.04 0.83
CA CYS A 13 -0.07 -12.57 0.29
C CYS A 13 -1.29 -11.67 0.59
N ASN A 14 -1.36 -11.09 1.80
CA ASN A 14 -2.42 -10.15 2.15
C ASN A 14 -2.34 -8.85 1.34
N PHE A 15 -1.13 -8.33 1.12
CA PHE A 15 -0.91 -7.16 0.29
C PHE A 15 -1.35 -7.40 -1.15
N LEU A 16 -0.96 -8.53 -1.75
CA LEU A 16 -1.36 -8.87 -3.12
C LEU A 16 -2.89 -8.90 -3.28
N LYS A 17 -3.59 -9.57 -2.36
CA LYS A 17 -5.06 -9.60 -2.35
C LYS A 17 -5.69 -8.22 -2.16
N ALA A 18 -5.11 -7.39 -1.28
CA ALA A 18 -5.60 -6.03 -1.05
C ALA A 18 -5.38 -5.13 -2.26
N LEU A 19 -4.26 -5.29 -2.98
CA LEU A 19 -3.98 -4.59 -4.23
C LEU A 19 -4.96 -5.01 -5.33
N ASP A 20 -5.22 -6.30 -5.51
CA ASP A 20 -6.19 -6.78 -6.49
C ASP A 20 -7.60 -6.20 -6.22
N ASN A 21 -8.00 -6.12 -4.95
CA ASN A 21 -9.25 -5.48 -4.55
C ASN A 21 -9.23 -3.96 -4.83
N LEU A 22 -8.13 -3.27 -4.52
CA LEU A 22 -7.98 -1.84 -4.79
C LEU A 22 -8.14 -1.53 -6.28
N LYS A 23 -7.56 -2.35 -7.15
CA LYS A 23 -7.64 -2.16 -8.60
C LYS A 23 -9.05 -2.22 -9.17
N THR A 24 -10.02 -2.76 -8.44
CA THR A 24 -11.43 -2.71 -8.84
C THR A 24 -12.00 -1.29 -8.94
N ILE A 25 -11.28 -0.28 -8.43
CA ILE A 25 -11.67 1.13 -8.58
C ILE A 25 -11.17 1.76 -9.89
N GLU A 26 -10.25 1.12 -10.62
CA GLU A 26 -9.67 1.67 -11.84
C GLU A 26 -10.76 1.92 -12.90
N GLY A 27 -10.70 3.08 -13.54
CA GLY A 27 -11.65 3.46 -14.59
C GLY A 27 -13.03 3.89 -14.09
N LYS A 28 -13.27 3.87 -12.76
CA LYS A 28 -14.48 4.49 -12.21
C LYS A 28 -14.36 6.00 -12.28
N THR A 29 -15.44 6.65 -12.69
CA THR A 29 -15.52 8.11 -12.87
C THR A 29 -16.69 8.70 -12.06
N PRO A 30 -16.54 9.92 -11.51
CA PRO A 30 -17.62 10.57 -10.76
C PRO A 30 -18.82 10.93 -11.65
N PRO A 31 -20.00 11.21 -11.07
CA PRO A 31 -20.28 11.28 -9.64
C PRO A 31 -20.35 9.90 -8.97
N TYR A 32 -19.89 9.83 -7.72
CA TYR A 32 -20.04 8.64 -6.88
C TYR A 32 -21.14 8.90 -5.84
N ASP A 33 -21.87 7.86 -5.48
CA ASP A 33 -22.66 7.91 -4.24
C ASP A 33 -21.74 7.73 -3.02
N ALA A 34 -22.26 8.11 -1.84
CA ALA A 34 -21.48 8.10 -0.59
C ALA A 34 -20.96 6.70 -0.22
N ILE A 35 -21.70 5.63 -0.56
CA ILE A 35 -21.29 4.25 -0.26
C ILE A 35 -20.11 3.86 -1.14
N THR A 36 -20.19 4.17 -2.43
CA THR A 36 -19.14 3.92 -3.41
C THR A 36 -17.88 4.69 -3.06
N GLU A 37 -18.01 5.97 -2.73
CA GLU A 37 -16.88 6.82 -2.33
C GLU A 37 -16.19 6.28 -1.07
N ALA A 38 -16.94 6.00 0.00
CA ALA A 38 -16.39 5.42 1.22
C ALA A 38 -15.72 4.06 0.97
N GLY A 39 -16.30 3.23 0.10
CA GLY A 39 -15.73 1.96 -0.32
C GLY A 39 -14.38 2.12 -1.02
N MET A 40 -14.24 3.06 -1.94
CA MET A 40 -12.97 3.30 -2.64
C MET A 40 -11.89 3.82 -1.69
N VAL A 41 -12.24 4.76 -0.80
CA VAL A 41 -11.30 5.26 0.23
C VAL A 41 -10.85 4.14 1.16
N SER A 42 -11.77 3.26 1.58
CA SER A 42 -11.46 2.11 2.43
C SER A 42 -10.55 1.10 1.72
N LEU A 43 -10.77 0.82 0.43
CA LEU A 43 -9.90 -0.05 -0.34
C LEU A 43 -8.46 0.49 -0.39
N PHE A 44 -8.28 1.80 -0.57
CA PHE A 44 -6.98 2.45 -0.52
C PHE A 44 -6.32 2.28 0.85
N GLU A 45 -7.05 2.58 1.94
CA GLU A 45 -6.55 2.44 3.31
C GLU A 45 -6.08 1.01 3.59
N ILE A 46 -6.90 0.01 3.25
CA ILE A 46 -6.59 -1.40 3.44
C ILE A 46 -5.35 -1.80 2.66
N CYS A 47 -5.24 -1.39 1.39
CA CYS A 47 -4.09 -1.71 0.56
C CYS A 47 -2.80 -1.11 1.12
N PHE A 48 -2.82 0.18 1.48
CA PHE A 48 -1.68 0.82 2.14
C PHE A 48 -1.28 0.09 3.42
N GLU A 49 -2.26 -0.25 4.26
CA GLU A 49 -2.05 -0.94 5.52
C GLU A 49 -1.48 -2.35 5.37
N GLN A 50 -1.76 -3.05 4.27
CA GLN A 50 -1.11 -4.33 3.99
C GLN A 50 0.27 -4.14 3.36
N ALA A 51 0.44 -3.14 2.48
CA ALA A 51 1.70 -2.88 1.80
C ALA A 51 2.86 -2.64 2.78
N TRP A 52 2.68 -1.73 3.76
CA TRP A 52 3.75 -1.47 4.73
C TRP A 52 4.00 -2.66 5.66
N LYS A 53 3.00 -3.50 5.93
CA LYS A 53 3.18 -4.73 6.70
C LYS A 53 3.94 -5.80 5.91
N ALA A 54 3.73 -5.88 4.60
CA ALA A 54 4.50 -6.75 3.71
C ALA A 54 5.96 -6.30 3.62
N MET A 55 6.21 -5.00 3.42
CA MET A 55 7.57 -4.43 3.46
C MET A 55 8.26 -4.77 4.78
N LYS A 56 7.57 -4.55 5.91
CA LYS A 56 8.09 -4.88 7.23
C LYS A 56 8.47 -6.36 7.37
N GLU A 57 7.57 -7.27 7.02
CA GLU A 57 7.83 -8.72 7.10
C GLU A 57 9.08 -9.11 6.31
N ARG A 58 9.25 -8.58 5.09
CA ARG A 58 10.40 -8.91 4.23
C ARG A 58 11.70 -8.23 4.66
N LEU A 59 11.65 -7.00 5.16
CA LEU A 59 12.81 -6.34 5.75
C LEU A 59 13.31 -7.08 7.00
N GLU A 60 12.41 -7.47 7.90
CA GLU A 60 12.74 -8.24 9.10
C GLU A 60 13.33 -9.62 8.74
N PHE A 61 12.72 -10.31 7.77
CA PHE A 61 13.20 -11.61 7.29
C PHE A 61 14.63 -11.53 6.72
N ASN A 62 14.97 -10.45 6.03
CA ASN A 62 16.29 -10.24 5.41
C ASN A 62 17.32 -9.60 6.37
N GLY A 63 17.03 -9.52 7.67
CA GLY A 63 18.00 -9.08 8.67
C GLY A 63 18.12 -7.56 8.86
N TYR A 64 17.27 -6.75 8.22
CA TYR A 64 17.24 -5.29 8.43
C TYR A 64 16.61 -4.87 9.79
N GLY A 65 16.28 -5.83 10.67
CA GLY A 65 15.31 -5.69 11.76
C GLY A 65 15.82 -5.82 13.20
N GLU A 66 17.10 -5.59 13.53
CA GLU A 66 17.57 -5.68 14.94
C GLU A 66 17.03 -4.57 15.87
N ARG A 67 16.36 -3.54 15.35
CA ARG A 67 15.75 -2.47 16.17
C ARG A 67 14.26 -2.32 15.84
N LYS A 68 13.47 -2.13 16.89
CA LYS A 68 12.00 -1.96 16.93
C LYS A 68 11.47 -0.88 15.96
N LEU A 69 11.46 -1.13 14.65
CA LEU A 69 10.79 -0.28 13.67
C LEU A 69 9.32 -0.72 13.60
N GLY A 70 8.46 0.07 14.24
CA GLY A 70 7.04 -0.26 14.43
C GLY A 70 6.06 0.63 13.66
N SER A 71 6.52 1.70 13.03
CA SER A 71 5.63 2.68 12.37
C SER A 71 5.74 2.63 10.84
N PRO A 72 4.66 2.93 10.09
CA PRO A 72 4.69 2.95 8.62
C PRO A 72 5.76 3.89 8.06
N ASN A 73 5.94 5.06 8.66
CA ASN A 73 6.97 6.02 8.25
C ASN A 73 8.39 5.44 8.38
N ALA A 74 8.67 4.73 9.48
CA ALA A 74 9.96 4.09 9.69
C ALA A 74 10.21 2.96 8.68
N ILE A 75 9.17 2.18 8.36
CA ILE A 75 9.26 1.11 7.37
C ILE A 75 9.47 1.65 5.96
N ILE A 76 8.77 2.73 5.56
CA ILE A 76 8.99 3.37 4.25
C ILE A 76 10.44 3.82 4.10
N LYS A 77 10.99 4.50 5.10
CA LYS A 77 12.40 4.95 5.07
C LYS A 77 13.38 3.79 4.94
N LEU A 78 13.16 2.73 5.70
CA LEU A 78 14.02 1.55 5.64
C LEU A 78 13.88 0.81 4.30
N ALA A 79 12.67 0.69 3.77
CA ALA A 79 12.42 0.08 2.46
C ALA A 79 13.12 0.86 1.34
N PHE A 80 13.11 2.19 1.41
CA PHE A 80 13.84 3.03 0.47
C PHE A 80 15.36 2.85 0.61
N GLN A 81 15.90 2.86 1.83
CA GLN A 81 17.32 2.62 2.09
C GLN A 81 17.80 1.24 1.63
N ALA A 82 16.91 0.24 1.69
CA ALA A 82 17.18 -1.12 1.24
C ALA A 82 16.87 -1.33 -0.25
N GLU A 83 16.54 -0.26 -1.00
CA GLU A 83 16.22 -0.29 -2.42
C GLU A 83 14.98 -1.14 -2.79
N MET A 84 14.10 -1.46 -1.81
CA MET A 84 12.82 -2.14 -2.03
C MET A 84 11.76 -1.22 -2.68
N ILE A 85 11.91 0.09 -2.51
CA ILE A 85 11.06 1.10 -3.16
C ILE A 85 11.96 2.19 -3.73
N ASP A 86 11.55 2.80 -4.84
CA ASP A 86 12.35 3.75 -5.62
C ASP A 86 11.93 5.23 -5.41
N ASP A 87 10.81 5.49 -4.73
CA ASP A 87 10.23 6.83 -4.59
C ASP A 87 9.70 7.09 -3.16
N GLU A 88 10.59 7.50 -2.25
CA GLU A 88 10.22 7.82 -0.85
C GLU A 88 9.16 8.93 -0.76
N GLU A 89 9.19 9.93 -1.65
CA GLU A 89 8.28 11.06 -1.62
C GLU A 89 6.84 10.65 -1.94
N LEU A 90 6.67 9.78 -2.94
CA LEU A 90 5.37 9.23 -3.32
C LEU A 90 4.79 8.34 -2.23
N TRP A 91 5.60 7.48 -1.61
CA TRP A 91 5.18 6.68 -0.45
C TRP A 91 4.83 7.54 0.76
N SER A 92 5.58 8.62 0.98
CA SER A 92 5.27 9.62 2.01
C SER A 92 3.97 10.36 1.72
N ALA A 93 3.65 10.62 0.44
CA ALA A 93 2.37 11.20 0.03
C ALA A 93 1.21 10.23 0.28
N ALA A 94 1.37 8.95 -0.04
CA ALA A 94 0.39 7.91 0.27
C ALA A 94 0.16 7.77 1.79
N LEU A 95 1.23 7.85 2.61
CA LEU A 95 1.09 7.86 4.07
C LEU A 95 0.28 9.06 4.57
N ARG A 96 0.51 10.26 4.02
CA ARG A 96 -0.29 11.45 4.35
C ARG A 96 -1.76 11.28 3.94
N ALA A 97 -2.02 10.76 2.74
CA ALA A 97 -3.36 10.45 2.28
C ALA A 97 -4.07 9.45 3.21
N ARG A 98 -3.36 8.39 3.63
CA ARG A 98 -3.89 7.40 4.59
C ARG A 98 -4.22 8.04 5.94
N ASN A 99 -3.35 8.90 6.46
CA ASN A 99 -3.63 9.60 7.72
C ASN A 99 -4.85 10.53 7.62
N ASN A 100 -5.17 11.03 6.42
CA ASN A 100 -6.33 11.88 6.16
C ASN A 100 -7.64 11.10 5.91
N VAL A 101 -7.61 9.76 5.84
CA VAL A 101 -8.82 8.94 5.63
C VAL A 101 -9.87 9.19 6.72
N VAL A 102 -9.46 9.47 7.96
CA VAL A 102 -10.38 9.81 9.05
C VAL A 102 -11.16 11.11 8.81
N HIS A 103 -10.70 11.95 7.89
CA HIS A 103 -11.34 13.19 7.46
C HIS A 103 -12.13 13.03 6.15
N SER A 104 -12.25 11.81 5.60
CA SER A 104 -12.95 11.54 4.34
C SER A 104 -14.48 11.70 4.37
N TYR A 105 -15.06 12.10 5.50
CA TYR A 105 -16.45 12.59 5.54
C TYR A 105 -16.64 13.91 4.78
N SER A 106 -15.54 14.58 4.39
CA SER A 106 -15.55 15.68 3.44
C SER A 106 -15.36 15.14 2.02
N ASP A 107 -16.36 15.39 1.16
CA ASP A 107 -16.35 14.97 -0.26
C ASP A 107 -15.05 15.39 -0.98
N GLU A 108 -14.51 16.58 -0.69
CA GLU A 108 -13.27 17.06 -1.29
C GLU A 108 -12.06 16.17 -0.95
N ILE A 109 -11.93 15.76 0.32
CA ILE A 109 -10.83 14.91 0.78
C ILE A 109 -10.96 13.51 0.19
N ALA A 110 -12.16 12.93 0.21
CA ALA A 110 -12.40 11.61 -0.34
C ALA A 110 -12.13 11.56 -1.86
N LEU A 111 -12.65 12.53 -2.62
CA LEU A 111 -12.40 12.64 -4.05
C LEU A 111 -10.91 12.84 -4.37
N SER A 112 -10.18 13.62 -3.56
CA SER A 112 -8.74 13.77 -3.72
C SER A 112 -7.99 12.45 -3.50
N ILE A 113 -8.34 11.69 -2.46
CA ILE A 113 -7.74 10.37 -2.18
C ILE A 113 -8.03 9.41 -3.33
N ILE A 114 -9.28 9.34 -3.81
CA ILE A 114 -9.66 8.47 -4.93
C ILE A 114 -8.87 8.83 -6.19
N LYS A 115 -8.77 10.13 -6.51
CA LYS A 115 -8.04 10.62 -7.67
C LYS A 115 -6.55 10.26 -7.61
N ASP A 116 -5.90 10.52 -6.48
CA ASP A 116 -4.48 10.16 -6.30
C ASP A 116 -4.27 8.65 -6.31
N THR A 117 -5.23 7.89 -5.81
CA THR A 117 -5.18 6.43 -5.80
C THR A 117 -5.22 5.87 -7.23
N GLN A 118 -6.20 6.30 -8.03
CA GLN A 118 -6.32 5.87 -9.44
C GLN A 118 -5.14 6.34 -10.30
N SER A 119 -4.60 7.55 -10.07
CA SER A 119 -3.58 8.14 -10.94
C SER A 119 -2.14 7.85 -10.54
N LYS A 120 -1.87 7.53 -9.26
CA LYS A 120 -0.51 7.41 -8.72
C LYS A 120 -0.33 6.16 -7.86
N PHE A 121 -1.19 5.96 -6.85
CA PHE A 121 -0.89 4.96 -5.82
C PHE A 121 -1.06 3.52 -6.30
N ILE A 122 -1.98 3.23 -7.22
CA ILE A 122 -2.09 1.87 -7.80
C ILE A 122 -0.80 1.49 -8.52
N VAL A 123 -0.24 2.37 -9.35
CA VAL A 123 1.04 2.14 -10.05
C VAL A 123 2.18 1.98 -9.05
N MET A 124 2.20 2.79 -7.98
CA MET A 124 3.18 2.67 -6.89
C MET A 124 3.12 1.30 -6.19
N PHE A 125 1.92 0.82 -5.86
CA PHE A 125 1.74 -0.50 -5.24
C PHE A 125 2.08 -1.65 -6.21
N GLU A 126 1.78 -1.50 -7.49
CA GLU A 126 2.15 -2.46 -8.52
C GLU A 126 3.67 -2.62 -8.66
N LYS A 127 4.44 -1.53 -8.58
CA LYS A 127 5.90 -1.58 -8.51
C LYS A 127 6.38 -2.38 -7.28
N LEU A 128 5.83 -2.10 -6.10
CA LEU A 128 6.18 -2.86 -4.90
C LEU A 128 5.84 -4.34 -5.04
N ARG A 129 4.69 -4.68 -5.65
CA ARG A 129 4.34 -6.08 -5.93
C ARG A 129 5.41 -6.76 -6.78
N GLN A 130 5.85 -6.11 -7.86
CA GLN A 130 6.87 -6.67 -8.75
C GLN A 130 8.19 -6.88 -7.99
N GLU A 131 8.65 -5.85 -7.30
CA GLU A 131 9.90 -5.88 -6.53
C GLU A 131 9.88 -6.96 -5.45
N LEU A 132 8.75 -7.08 -4.73
CA LEU A 132 8.60 -8.12 -3.72
C LEU A 132 8.75 -9.52 -4.33
N ILE A 133 8.12 -9.77 -5.48
CA ILE A 133 8.12 -11.08 -6.14
C ILE A 133 9.48 -11.44 -6.72
N GLU A 134 10.19 -10.46 -7.30
CA GLU A 134 11.44 -10.72 -8.01
C GLU A 134 12.65 -10.80 -7.09
N ASN A 135 12.72 -9.94 -6.08
CA ASN A 135 13.96 -9.72 -5.33
C ASN A 135 13.83 -9.99 -3.83
N TRP A 136 12.60 -10.10 -3.32
CA TRP A 136 12.38 -10.19 -1.87
C TRP A 136 11.60 -11.41 -1.42
N LEU A 137 11.12 -12.31 -2.29
CA LEU A 137 10.50 -13.59 -1.89
C LEU A 137 11.55 -14.70 -1.81
#